data_AF-A0A966TBU9-F1
#
_entry.id   AF-A0A966TBU9-F1
#
_cell.length_a   1.000
_cell.length_b   1.000
_cell.length_c   1.000
_cell.angle_alpha   90.00
_cell.angle_beta   90.00
_cell.angle_gamma   90.00
#
_symmetry.space_group_name_H-M   'P 1'
#
loop_
_entity.id
_entity.type
_entity.pdbx_description
1 polymer ?
#
loop_
_entity_poly.entity_id
_entity_poly.type
_entity_poly.pdbx_seq_one_letter_code
_entity_poly.pdbx_strand_id
1 'polypeptide(L)'
;MLDSYFKISQRGSSVAQEVRGGVVTFFTMAYIVALNPLIIGLAKDGDGKFLGGGDVPNLALVAAATALIAGVMSILMGVVANFPLAIATGLGLNTFVAVGIASKMTWADAMGLVVLEGIIITVLVLTGFRTAVFRAVPTQLKIAISVGIGLFIALIGLVDAGFVRRTGSGPVPVTLGNNGELVGWPVIVFAFGLFLTIGLMVRKVKAALLLGIIISTGLAIALESAFKIGPLFDGATGNVNPKGWNLNVPALPEAVVATPEFGLLGSFNLFGSFDRVPLITALLLVFTLLLADFFDTMGTMTAIGQEAGLNDKDGTPPNADRILLVDSLAAVAG
;
A
#
# COMPACT_ATOMS: atom_id res chain seq x y z
N MET A 1 11.39 -13.42 -28.20
CA MET A 1 11.49 -13.94 -26.81
C MET A 1 10.65 -13.11 -25.84
N LEU A 2 10.92 -11.81 -25.65
CA LEU A 2 10.09 -10.95 -24.79
C LEU A 2 8.63 -10.88 -25.23
N ASP A 3 8.39 -10.57 -26.52
CA ASP A 3 7.04 -10.45 -27.07
C ASP A 3 6.23 -11.77 -26.97
N SER A 4 6.87 -12.90 -27.28
CA SER A 4 6.25 -14.23 -27.18
C SER A 4 5.93 -14.64 -25.74
N TYR A 5 6.78 -14.27 -24.77
CA TYR A 5 6.60 -14.61 -23.37
C TYR A 5 5.48 -13.78 -22.74
N PHE A 6 5.61 -12.45 -22.82
CA PHE A 6 4.65 -11.50 -22.23
C PHE A 6 3.41 -11.28 -23.08
N LYS A 7 3.36 -11.86 -24.29
CA LYS A 7 2.25 -11.74 -25.23
C LYS A 7 1.93 -10.28 -25.57
N ILE A 8 2.95 -9.42 -25.70
CA ILE A 8 2.79 -7.95 -25.79
C ILE A 8 1.95 -7.58 -27.01
N SER A 9 2.33 -8.07 -28.19
CA SER A 9 1.60 -7.81 -29.44
C SER A 9 0.21 -8.44 -29.45
N GLN A 10 0.06 -9.64 -28.87
CA GLN A 10 -1.24 -10.31 -28.73
C GLN A 10 -2.20 -9.53 -27.81
N ARG A 11 -1.67 -8.83 -26.81
CA ARG A 11 -2.41 -7.93 -25.91
C ARG A 11 -2.64 -6.53 -26.52
N GLY A 12 -2.24 -6.30 -27.77
CA GLY A 12 -2.44 -5.03 -28.47
C GLY A 12 -1.54 -3.89 -27.97
N SER A 13 -0.40 -4.22 -27.35
CA SER A 13 0.53 -3.24 -26.78
C SER A 13 1.87 -3.20 -27.54
N SER A 14 2.77 -2.33 -27.10
CA SER A 14 4.14 -2.19 -27.62
C SER A 14 5.13 -2.01 -26.49
N VAL A 15 6.40 -2.35 -26.70
CA VAL A 15 7.45 -2.21 -25.66
C VAL A 15 7.50 -0.78 -25.10
N ALA A 16 7.39 0.25 -25.94
CA ALA A 16 7.37 1.64 -25.48
C ALA A 16 6.13 1.97 -24.64
N GLN A 17 4.97 1.37 -24.96
CA GLN A 17 3.76 1.52 -24.18
C GLN A 17 3.85 0.82 -22.83
N GLU A 18 4.41 -0.40 -22.79
CA GLU A 18 4.66 -1.16 -21.56
C GLU A 18 5.64 -0.44 -20.63
N VAL A 19 6.76 0.08 -21.16
CA VAL A 19 7.73 0.85 -20.36
C VAL A 19 7.07 2.11 -19.79
N ARG A 20 6.33 2.87 -20.60
CA ARG A 20 5.61 4.04 -20.10
C ARG A 20 4.54 3.65 -19.07
N GLY A 21 3.82 2.56 -19.30
CA GLY A 21 2.84 2.01 -18.36
C GLY A 21 3.47 1.68 -17.03
N GLY A 22 4.59 0.96 -17.03
CA GLY A 22 5.36 0.62 -15.83
C GLY A 22 5.87 1.86 -15.08
N VAL A 23 6.36 2.89 -15.79
CA VAL A 23 6.77 4.16 -15.16
C VAL A 23 5.57 4.86 -14.50
N VAL A 24 4.42 4.91 -15.18
CA VAL A 24 3.20 5.49 -14.60
C VAL A 24 2.78 4.70 -13.37
N THR A 25 2.71 3.37 -13.46
CA THR A 25 2.36 2.48 -12.34
C THR A 25 3.29 2.68 -11.15
N PHE A 26 4.60 2.74 -11.39
CA PHE A 26 5.60 3.01 -10.36
C PHE A 26 5.30 4.32 -9.62
N PHE A 27 5.14 5.43 -10.33
CA PHE A 27 4.86 6.72 -9.69
C PHE A 27 3.49 6.76 -9.00
N THR A 28 2.48 6.07 -9.54
CA THR A 28 1.17 5.97 -8.88
C THR A 28 1.21 5.14 -7.61
N MET A 29 2.16 4.21 -7.48
CA MET A 29 2.34 3.37 -6.29
C MET A 29 3.42 3.89 -5.35
N ALA A 30 4.30 4.79 -5.79
CA ALA A 30 5.45 5.28 -5.03
C ALA A 30 5.05 5.94 -3.70
N TYR A 31 3.81 6.41 -3.57
CA TYR A 31 3.29 6.90 -2.29
C TYR A 31 3.42 5.85 -1.17
N ILE A 32 3.40 4.55 -1.50
CA ILE A 32 3.54 3.46 -0.53
C ILE A 32 4.90 3.48 0.20
N VAL A 33 5.94 3.98 -0.48
CA VAL A 33 7.30 4.09 0.07
C VAL A 33 7.36 5.13 1.18
N ALA A 34 6.46 6.11 1.19
CA ALA A 34 6.32 7.08 2.27
C ALA A 34 5.24 6.66 3.28
N LEU A 35 4.10 6.17 2.78
CA LEU A 35 2.90 5.95 3.58
C LEU A 35 3.01 4.71 4.48
N ASN A 36 3.61 3.61 4.00
CA ASN A 36 3.80 2.43 4.84
C ASN A 36 4.71 2.72 6.06
N PRO A 37 5.90 3.34 5.91
CA PRO A 37 6.70 3.76 7.06
C PRO A 37 5.96 4.62 8.07
N LEU A 38 5.12 5.55 7.62
CA LEU A 38 4.35 6.40 8.54
C LEU A 38 3.32 5.61 9.35
N ILE A 39 2.80 4.49 8.82
CA ILE A 39 1.84 3.64 9.53
C ILE A 39 2.56 2.70 10.50
N ILE A 40 3.51 1.90 10.02
CA ILE A 40 4.12 0.84 10.83
C ILE A 40 5.39 1.30 11.56
N GLY A 41 6.14 2.24 10.99
CA GLY A 41 7.39 2.75 11.56
C GLY A 41 7.19 3.74 12.71
N LEU A 42 6.02 4.40 12.79
CA LEU A 42 5.66 5.29 13.90
C LEU A 42 4.89 4.61 15.03
N ALA A 43 4.49 3.34 14.83
CA ALA A 43 3.75 2.59 15.84
C ALA A 43 4.71 1.90 16.81
N LYS A 44 4.38 2.01 18.11
CA LYS A 44 5.05 1.28 19.17
C LYS A 44 4.42 -0.09 19.35
N ASP A 45 5.24 -1.09 19.59
CA ASP A 45 4.80 -2.42 19.95
C ASP A 45 4.38 -2.52 21.44
N GLY A 46 4.00 -3.72 21.88
CA GLY A 46 3.55 -3.98 23.25
C GLY A 46 4.60 -3.70 24.32
N ASP A 47 5.89 -3.68 23.94
CA ASP A 47 7.01 -3.36 24.82
C ASP A 47 7.42 -1.87 24.70
N GLY A 48 6.69 -1.08 23.93
CA GLY A 48 6.92 0.36 23.73
C GLY A 48 8.04 0.68 22.74
N LYS A 49 8.52 -0.30 21.97
CA LYS A 49 9.61 -0.16 20.99
C LYS A 49 9.07 0.07 19.59
N PHE A 50 9.85 0.76 18.76
CA PHE A 50 9.53 0.95 17.34
C PHE A 50 10.00 -0.24 16.50
N LEU A 51 9.50 -0.32 15.27
CA LEU A 51 9.88 -1.37 14.32
C LEU A 51 11.40 -1.38 14.13
N GLY A 52 12.03 -2.54 14.35
CA GLY A 52 13.49 -2.70 14.45
C GLY A 52 14.05 -2.72 15.88
N GLY A 53 13.20 -2.62 16.91
CA GLY A 53 13.56 -2.76 18.33
C GLY A 53 14.14 -1.51 19.00
N GLY A 54 14.19 -0.38 18.28
CA GLY A 54 14.72 0.88 18.77
C GLY A 54 13.73 1.72 19.59
N ASP A 55 14.26 2.69 20.33
CA ASP A 55 13.47 3.69 21.07
C ASP A 55 13.05 4.90 20.21
N VAL A 56 13.53 4.96 18.97
CA VAL A 56 13.27 6.04 18.00
C VAL A 56 12.77 5.41 16.70
N PRO A 57 11.75 6.00 16.03
CA PRO A 57 11.26 5.48 14.75
C PRO A 57 12.33 5.61 13.66
N ASN A 58 12.51 4.56 12.86
CA ASN A 58 13.41 4.57 11.70
C ASN A 58 12.63 4.37 10.39
N LEU A 59 12.05 5.45 9.88
CA LEU A 59 11.20 5.42 8.69
C LEU A 59 11.99 5.07 7.42
N ALA A 60 13.26 5.47 7.33
CA ALA A 60 14.11 5.18 6.18
C ALA A 60 14.38 3.68 6.04
N LEU A 61 14.62 3.00 7.17
CA LEU A 61 14.82 1.55 7.20
C LEU A 61 13.56 0.80 6.73
N VAL A 62 12.38 1.22 7.18
CA VAL A 62 11.10 0.63 6.75
C VAL A 62 10.84 0.90 5.26
N ALA A 63 11.11 2.11 4.79
CA ALA A 63 10.96 2.50 3.39
C ALA A 63 11.88 1.67 2.47
N ALA A 64 13.13 1.48 2.88
CA ALA A 64 14.12 0.71 2.13
C ALA A 64 13.71 -0.77 2.02
N ALA A 65 13.32 -1.41 3.12
CA ALA A 65 12.82 -2.78 3.11
C ALA A 65 11.56 -2.93 2.25
N THR A 66 10.59 -2.03 2.44
CA THR A 66 9.34 -1.98 1.66
C THR A 66 9.62 -1.88 0.16
N ALA A 67 10.47 -0.93 -0.25
CA ALA A 67 10.77 -0.70 -1.65
C ALA A 67 11.53 -1.87 -2.29
N LEU A 68 12.46 -2.48 -1.55
CA LEU A 68 13.20 -3.65 -2.02
C LEU A 68 12.26 -4.84 -2.27
N ILE A 69 11.46 -5.21 -1.26
CA ILE A 69 10.57 -6.36 -1.38
C ILE A 69 9.47 -6.09 -2.42
N ALA A 70 8.86 -4.91 -2.43
CA ALA A 70 7.88 -4.53 -3.46
C ALA A 70 8.46 -4.61 -4.87
N GLY A 71 9.69 -4.16 -5.08
CA GLY A 71 10.39 -4.26 -6.36
C GLY A 71 10.66 -5.70 -6.77
N VAL A 72 11.23 -6.51 -5.88
CA VAL A 72 11.53 -7.93 -6.14
C VAL A 72 10.26 -8.72 -6.42
N MET A 73 9.21 -8.54 -5.62
CA MET A 73 7.95 -9.26 -5.76
C MET A 73 7.15 -8.79 -6.97
N SER A 74 7.22 -7.50 -7.35
CA SER A 74 6.64 -7.01 -8.61
C SER A 74 7.33 -7.62 -9.83
N ILE A 75 8.66 -7.75 -9.80
CA ILE A 75 9.40 -8.47 -10.85
C ILE A 75 8.97 -9.94 -10.89
N LEU A 76 8.87 -10.59 -9.74
CA LEU A 76 8.44 -11.98 -9.65
C LEU A 76 7.00 -12.17 -10.18
N MET A 77 6.09 -11.24 -9.91
CA MET A 77 4.72 -11.24 -10.45
C MET A 77 4.73 -11.15 -11.97
N GLY A 78 5.51 -10.22 -12.52
CA GLY A 78 5.69 -10.07 -13.96
C GLY A 78 6.26 -11.35 -14.60
N VAL A 79 7.32 -11.91 -14.03
CA VAL A 79 8.00 -13.08 -14.62
C VAL A 79 7.20 -14.36 -14.41
N VAL A 80 6.78 -14.69 -13.19
CA VAL A 80 6.16 -16.00 -12.87
C VAL A 80 4.69 -16.05 -13.26
N ALA A 81 3.92 -15.04 -12.88
CA ALA A 81 2.49 -15.00 -13.16
C ALA A 81 2.17 -14.45 -14.55
N ASN A 82 3.09 -13.69 -15.16
CA ASN A 82 2.89 -13.04 -16.46
C ASN A 82 1.58 -12.24 -16.50
N PHE A 83 1.36 -11.48 -15.41
CA PHE A 83 0.18 -10.68 -15.17
C PHE A 83 0.61 -9.25 -14.83
N PRO A 84 -0.01 -8.20 -15.41
CA PRO A 84 0.40 -6.81 -15.23
C PRO A 84 -0.04 -6.25 -13.88
N LEU A 85 0.43 -6.86 -12.80
CA LEU A 85 0.15 -6.53 -11.41
C LEU A 85 1.46 -6.18 -10.72
N ALA A 86 1.53 -4.99 -10.14
CA ALA A 86 2.61 -4.60 -9.26
C ALA A 86 2.21 -4.90 -7.82
N ILE A 87 3.15 -5.43 -7.03
CA ILE A 87 2.95 -5.76 -5.62
C ILE A 87 3.62 -4.69 -4.76
N ALA A 88 2.91 -4.23 -3.74
CA ALA A 88 3.43 -3.45 -2.63
C ALA A 88 2.67 -3.82 -1.36
N THR A 89 2.88 -3.09 -0.27
CA THR A 89 2.29 -3.42 1.04
C THR A 89 0.77 -3.24 1.02
N GLY A 90 0.03 -4.18 1.62
CA GLY A 90 -1.42 -4.09 1.78
C GLY A 90 -1.83 -3.00 2.78
N LEU A 91 -2.34 -1.86 2.29
CA LEU A 91 -2.69 -0.73 3.16
C LEU A 91 -3.79 -1.03 4.18
N GLY A 92 -4.73 -1.93 3.84
CA GLY A 92 -5.74 -2.41 4.78
C GLY A 92 -5.14 -3.18 5.96
N LEU A 93 -4.07 -3.94 5.69
CA LEU A 93 -3.38 -4.79 6.67
C LEU A 93 -2.37 -4.02 7.52
N ASN A 94 -1.65 -3.04 6.97
CA ASN A 94 -0.59 -2.32 7.68
C ASN A 94 -1.06 -1.72 9.02
N THR A 95 -2.26 -1.13 9.03
CA THR A 95 -2.83 -0.58 10.26
C THR A 95 -3.21 -1.69 11.23
N PHE A 96 -3.84 -2.76 10.76
CA PHE A 96 -4.20 -3.92 11.60
C PHE A 96 -2.96 -4.57 12.23
N VAL A 97 -1.88 -4.72 11.47
CA VAL A 97 -0.60 -5.22 11.98
C VAL A 97 -0.04 -4.28 13.04
N ALA A 98 0.00 -2.98 12.77
CA ALA A 98 0.56 -1.98 13.69
C ALA A 98 -0.23 -1.87 15.02
N VAL A 99 -1.56 -1.72 14.95
CA VAL A 99 -2.38 -1.39 16.13
C VAL A 99 -3.14 -2.59 16.69
N GLY A 100 -3.39 -3.61 15.88
CA GLY A 100 -4.14 -4.82 16.29
C GLY A 100 -3.26 -5.97 16.76
N ILE A 101 -2.06 -6.11 16.18
CA ILE A 101 -1.12 -7.19 16.49
C ILE A 101 0.08 -6.68 17.29
N ALA A 102 0.87 -5.76 16.72
CA ALA A 102 2.12 -5.30 17.31
C ALA A 102 1.90 -4.61 18.67
N SER A 103 0.75 -3.99 18.91
CA SER A 103 0.41 -3.42 20.22
C SER A 103 0.31 -4.45 21.37
N LYS A 104 0.32 -5.76 21.07
CA LYS A 104 0.14 -6.85 22.04
C LYS A 104 1.39 -7.71 22.25
N MET A 105 2.43 -7.52 21.43
CA MET A 105 3.63 -8.35 21.40
C MET A 105 4.81 -7.53 20.88
N THR A 106 5.99 -8.12 20.66
CA THR A 106 7.07 -7.37 20.01
C THR A 106 6.83 -7.24 18.52
N TRP A 107 7.44 -6.24 17.87
CA TRP A 107 7.42 -6.16 16.40
C TRP A 107 7.92 -7.44 15.71
N ALA A 108 8.96 -8.09 16.26
CA ALA A 108 9.47 -9.33 15.73
C ALA A 108 8.44 -10.48 15.82
N ASP A 109 7.72 -10.57 16.93
CA ASP A 109 6.65 -11.57 17.12
C ASP A 109 5.44 -11.30 16.20
N ALA A 110 5.12 -10.03 15.97
CA ALA A 110 4.06 -9.63 15.05
C ALA A 110 4.39 -9.97 13.60
N MET A 111 5.62 -9.67 13.15
CA MET A 111 6.12 -10.08 11.83
C MET A 111 6.19 -11.60 11.71
N GLY A 112 6.45 -12.32 12.80
CA GLY A 112 6.38 -13.79 12.83
C GLY A 112 5.01 -14.33 12.44
N LEU A 113 3.92 -13.68 12.89
CA LEU A 113 2.56 -14.06 12.49
C LEU A 113 2.29 -13.80 11.00
N VAL A 114 2.83 -12.72 10.43
CA VAL A 114 2.74 -12.41 9.00
C VAL A 114 3.47 -13.46 8.17
N VAL A 115 4.69 -13.83 8.58
CA VAL A 115 5.46 -14.90 7.92
C VAL A 115 4.73 -16.25 8.00
N LEU A 116 4.18 -16.61 9.16
CA LEU A 116 3.40 -17.83 9.33
C LEU A 116 2.15 -17.84 8.44
N GLU A 117 1.47 -16.71 8.37
CA GLU A 117 0.32 -16.52 7.49
C GLU A 117 0.71 -16.75 6.02
N GLY A 118 1.76 -16.09 5.51
CA GLY A 118 2.24 -16.28 4.15
C GLY A 118 2.66 -17.73 3.85
N ILE A 119 3.26 -18.44 4.82
CA ILE A 119 3.58 -19.87 4.70
C ILE A 119 2.30 -20.70 4.57
N ILE A 120 1.31 -20.46 5.44
CA ILE A 120 0.03 -21.17 5.40
C ILE A 120 -0.65 -20.95 4.05
N ILE A 121 -0.72 -19.70 3.58
CA ILE A 121 -1.28 -19.38 2.27
C ILE A 121 -0.53 -20.10 1.16
N THR A 122 0.80 -20.10 1.19
CA THR A 122 1.62 -20.78 0.18
C THR A 122 1.25 -22.26 0.10
N VAL A 123 1.11 -22.94 1.25
CA VAL A 123 0.65 -24.34 1.30
C VAL A 123 -0.76 -24.50 0.74
N LEU A 124 -1.68 -23.60 1.07
CA LEU A 124 -3.07 -23.62 0.54
C LEU A 124 -3.13 -23.37 -0.97
N VAL A 125 -2.21 -22.59 -1.54
CA VAL A 125 -2.10 -22.39 -3.00
C VAL A 125 -1.57 -23.64 -3.67
N LEU A 126 -0.48 -24.20 -3.15
CA LEU A 126 0.17 -25.39 -3.72
C LEU A 126 -0.75 -26.63 -3.68
N THR A 127 -1.63 -26.72 -2.68
CA THR A 127 -2.66 -27.78 -2.59
C THR A 127 -3.88 -27.53 -3.48
N GLY A 128 -3.97 -26.36 -4.14
CA GLY A 128 -5.11 -25.97 -4.96
C GLY A 128 -6.33 -25.48 -4.18
N PHE A 129 -6.27 -25.49 -2.84
CA PHE A 129 -7.36 -25.04 -1.99
C PHE A 129 -7.66 -23.55 -2.17
N ARG A 130 -6.63 -22.68 -2.16
CA ARG A 130 -6.82 -21.22 -2.32
C ARG A 130 -7.51 -20.90 -3.65
N THR A 131 -7.12 -21.58 -4.72
CA THR A 131 -7.73 -21.45 -6.05
C THR A 131 -9.18 -21.95 -6.08
N ALA A 132 -9.48 -23.05 -5.37
CA ALA A 132 -10.85 -23.56 -5.24
C ALA A 132 -11.75 -22.58 -4.50
N VAL A 133 -11.28 -21.99 -3.40
CA VAL A 133 -12.02 -20.96 -2.65
C VAL A 133 -12.26 -19.74 -3.53
N PHE A 134 -11.24 -19.24 -4.25
CA PHE A 134 -11.41 -18.11 -5.17
C PHE A 134 -12.50 -18.35 -6.24
N ARG A 135 -12.56 -19.57 -6.79
CA ARG A 135 -13.60 -19.95 -7.76
C ARG A 135 -14.99 -20.10 -7.14
N ALA A 136 -15.06 -20.41 -5.85
CA ALA A 136 -16.33 -20.51 -5.13
C ALA A 136 -16.92 -19.13 -4.78
N VAL A 137 -16.09 -18.07 -4.72
CA VAL A 137 -16.56 -16.70 -4.47
C VAL A 137 -17.32 -16.18 -5.70
N PRO A 138 -18.58 -15.77 -5.57
CA PRO A 138 -19.34 -15.18 -6.67
C PRO A 138 -18.70 -13.90 -7.22
N THR A 139 -18.83 -13.66 -8.52
CA THR A 139 -18.26 -12.49 -9.20
C THR A 139 -18.71 -11.16 -8.57
N GLN A 140 -19.95 -11.10 -8.08
CA GLN A 140 -20.49 -9.92 -7.41
C GLN A 140 -19.71 -9.57 -6.12
N LEU A 141 -19.29 -10.59 -5.35
CA LEU A 141 -18.44 -10.37 -4.17
C LEU A 141 -17.05 -9.91 -4.57
N LYS A 142 -16.45 -10.48 -5.63
CA LYS A 142 -15.14 -10.05 -6.14
C LYS A 142 -15.13 -8.57 -6.55
N ILE A 143 -16.19 -8.13 -7.24
CA ILE A 143 -16.37 -6.73 -7.64
C ILE A 143 -16.57 -5.84 -6.41
N ALA A 144 -17.42 -6.24 -5.45
CA ALA A 144 -17.69 -5.46 -4.25
C ALA A 144 -16.42 -5.23 -3.41
N ILE A 145 -15.56 -6.24 -3.27
CA ILE A 145 -14.27 -6.14 -2.59
C ILE A 145 -13.41 -5.06 -3.26
N SER A 146 -13.30 -5.10 -4.60
CA SER A 146 -12.53 -4.14 -5.38
C SER A 146 -13.02 -2.69 -5.18
N VAL A 147 -14.34 -2.49 -5.19
CA VAL A 147 -14.95 -1.18 -4.95
C VAL A 147 -14.66 -0.70 -3.52
N GLY A 148 -14.77 -1.59 -2.53
CA GLY A 148 -14.47 -1.29 -1.13
C GLY A 148 -13.03 -0.81 -0.93
N ILE A 149 -12.06 -1.52 -1.50
CA ILE A 149 -10.63 -1.14 -1.46
C ILE A 149 -10.43 0.23 -2.12
N GLY A 150 -11.04 0.46 -3.29
CA GLY A 150 -10.94 1.74 -3.99
C GLY A 150 -11.51 2.93 -3.18
N LEU A 151 -12.69 2.76 -2.57
CA LEU A 151 -13.30 3.78 -1.70
C LEU A 151 -12.46 4.03 -0.45
N PHE A 152 -11.83 2.99 0.11
CA PHE A 152 -10.95 3.13 1.25
C PHE A 152 -9.68 3.94 0.92
N ILE A 153 -9.03 3.66 -0.21
CA ILE A 153 -7.85 4.43 -0.67
C ILE A 153 -8.25 5.88 -1.02
N ALA A 154 -9.42 6.08 -1.63
CA ALA A 154 -9.95 7.41 -1.90
C ALA A 154 -10.16 8.20 -0.59
N LEU A 155 -10.69 7.57 0.45
CA LEU A 155 -10.83 8.18 1.77
C LEU A 155 -9.47 8.55 2.37
N ILE A 156 -8.46 7.68 2.27
CA ILE A 156 -7.09 8.00 2.73
C ILE A 156 -6.57 9.26 2.04
N GLY A 157 -6.75 9.39 0.72
CA GLY A 157 -6.35 10.59 -0.03
C GLY A 157 -7.08 11.86 0.43
N LEU A 158 -8.38 11.77 0.70
CA LEU A 158 -9.15 12.90 1.25
C LEU A 158 -8.72 13.28 2.66
N VAL A 159 -8.30 12.30 3.46
CA VAL A 159 -7.77 12.52 4.81
C VAL A 159 -6.39 13.19 4.76
N ASP A 160 -5.51 12.72 3.88
CA ASP A 160 -4.18 13.32 3.69
C ASP A 160 -4.27 14.77 3.18
N ALA A 161 -5.16 15.02 2.21
CA ALA A 161 -5.44 16.36 1.69
C ALA A 161 -6.08 17.30 2.73
N GLY A 162 -6.60 16.77 3.83
CA GLY A 162 -7.29 17.53 4.87
C GLY A 162 -8.75 17.89 4.54
N PHE A 163 -9.34 17.30 3.50
CA PHE A 163 -10.79 17.39 3.19
C PHE A 163 -11.62 16.68 4.24
N VAL A 164 -11.15 15.52 4.70
CA VAL A 164 -11.79 14.74 5.76
C VAL A 164 -10.83 14.67 6.95
N ARG A 165 -11.31 14.93 8.17
CA ARG A 165 -10.51 14.83 9.39
C ARG A 165 -11.21 13.98 10.44
N ARG A 166 -10.42 13.55 11.43
CA ARG A 166 -10.93 12.88 12.63
C ARG A 166 -11.84 13.82 13.40
N THR A 167 -12.93 13.25 13.91
CA THR A 167 -13.77 13.89 14.92
C THR A 167 -12.94 14.10 16.19
N GLY A 168 -13.34 15.07 17.03
CA GLY A 168 -12.75 15.22 18.37
C GLY A 168 -12.96 14.01 19.28
N SER A 169 -13.86 13.09 18.89
CA SER A 169 -14.14 11.82 19.57
C SER A 169 -14.13 10.65 18.58
N GLY A 170 -13.09 9.82 18.62
CA GLY A 170 -13.02 8.55 17.90
C GLY A 170 -11.94 8.49 16.80
N PRO A 171 -11.56 7.27 16.37
CA PRO A 171 -10.46 7.08 15.42
C PRO A 171 -10.86 7.33 13.95
N VAL A 172 -12.16 7.38 13.65
CA VAL A 172 -12.69 7.37 12.29
C VAL A 172 -12.80 8.80 11.73
N PRO A 173 -12.17 9.09 10.57
CA PRO A 173 -12.23 10.42 9.96
C PRO A 173 -13.52 10.58 9.15
N VAL A 174 -14.46 11.37 9.68
CA VAL A 174 -15.78 11.64 9.06
C VAL A 174 -16.20 13.10 9.14
N THR A 175 -15.32 14.00 9.61
CA THR A 175 -15.60 15.44 9.70
C THR A 175 -15.06 16.17 8.46
N LEU A 176 -15.80 17.17 7.97
CA LEU A 176 -15.33 18.05 6.91
C LEU A 176 -14.25 19.00 7.45
N GLY A 177 -13.06 18.94 6.86
CA GLY A 177 -11.97 19.86 7.16
C GLY A 177 -11.68 20.01 8.65
N ASN A 178 -11.27 21.21 9.06
CA ASN A 178 -11.10 21.58 10.46
C ASN A 178 -12.36 22.26 10.98
N ASN A 179 -13.10 21.61 11.88
CA ASN A 179 -14.35 22.14 12.45
C ASN A 179 -15.42 22.53 11.40
N GLY A 180 -15.49 21.80 10.29
CA GLY A 180 -16.45 22.07 9.21
C GLY A 180 -15.92 22.95 8.09
N GLU A 181 -14.68 23.45 8.20
CA GLU A 181 -14.08 24.35 7.21
C GLU A 181 -12.85 23.74 6.54
N LEU A 182 -12.77 23.87 5.22
CA LEU A 182 -11.58 23.48 4.47
C LEU A 182 -10.48 24.53 4.69
N VAL A 183 -9.39 24.11 5.33
CA VAL A 183 -8.29 25.01 5.71
C VAL A 183 -6.94 24.44 5.29
N GLY A 184 -6.06 25.33 4.84
CA GLY A 184 -4.67 25.02 4.53
C GLY A 184 -4.38 24.83 3.04
N TRP A 185 -3.10 24.91 2.71
CA TRP A 185 -2.58 24.71 1.36
C TRP A 185 -2.68 23.27 0.85
N PRO A 186 -2.62 22.20 1.67
CA PRO A 186 -2.78 20.83 1.18
C PRO A 186 -4.09 20.61 0.42
N VAL A 187 -5.19 21.21 0.90
CA VAL A 187 -6.51 21.18 0.26
C VAL A 187 -6.46 21.79 -1.15
N ILE A 188 -5.76 22.93 -1.29
CA ILE A 188 -5.64 23.66 -2.57
C ILE A 188 -4.82 22.84 -3.56
N VAL A 189 -3.69 22.27 -3.12
CA VAL A 189 -2.84 21.41 -3.96
C VAL A 189 -3.61 20.17 -4.41
N PHE A 190 -4.35 19.53 -3.50
CA PHE A 190 -5.20 18.39 -3.85
C PHE A 190 -6.26 18.76 -4.88
N ALA A 191 -7.01 19.85 -4.67
CA ALA A 191 -8.05 20.29 -5.59
C ALA A 191 -7.45 20.61 -6.97
N PHE A 192 -6.35 21.36 -7.00
CA PHE A 192 -5.61 21.66 -8.24
C PHE A 192 -5.17 20.38 -8.95
N GLY A 193 -4.53 19.45 -8.23
CA GLY A 193 -4.04 18.19 -8.79
C GLY A 193 -5.15 17.30 -9.31
N LEU A 194 -6.27 17.20 -8.60
CA LEU A 194 -7.45 16.46 -9.01
C LEU A 194 -8.04 17.04 -10.30
N PHE A 195 -8.30 18.34 -10.35
CA PHE A 195 -8.89 18.97 -11.54
C PHE A 195 -7.92 18.98 -12.73
N LEU A 196 -6.63 19.17 -12.49
CA LEU A 196 -5.60 19.04 -13.51
C LEU A 196 -5.60 17.63 -14.10
N THR A 197 -5.60 16.61 -13.26
CA THR A 197 -5.61 15.20 -13.67
C THR A 197 -6.86 14.88 -14.47
N ILE A 198 -8.04 15.28 -13.99
CA ILE A 198 -9.32 15.14 -14.71
C ILE A 198 -9.25 15.83 -16.07
N GLY A 199 -8.77 17.08 -16.13
CA GLY A 199 -8.64 17.83 -17.38
C GLY A 199 -7.70 17.16 -18.38
N LEU A 200 -6.57 16.62 -17.93
CA LEU A 200 -5.62 15.87 -18.76
C LEU A 200 -6.22 14.54 -19.25
N MET A 201 -6.96 13.84 -18.39
CA MET A 201 -7.65 12.60 -18.74
C MET A 201 -8.76 12.83 -19.77
N VAL A 202 -9.58 13.88 -19.59
CA VAL A 202 -10.62 14.27 -20.57
C VAL A 202 -10.01 14.62 -21.93
N ARG A 203 -8.84 15.27 -21.93
CA ARG A 203 -8.06 15.56 -23.14
C ARG A 203 -7.30 14.34 -23.71
N LYS A 204 -7.43 13.16 -23.09
CA LYS A 204 -6.76 11.91 -23.49
C LYS A 204 -5.23 12.06 -23.59
N VAL A 205 -4.63 12.91 -22.73
CA VAL A 205 -3.18 13.10 -22.69
C VAL A 205 -2.53 11.81 -22.18
N LYS A 206 -1.56 11.29 -22.94
CA LYS A 206 -0.79 10.12 -22.52
C LYS A 206 0.01 10.49 -21.26
N ALA A 207 -0.09 9.67 -20.21
CA ALA A 207 0.49 9.94 -18.88
C ALA A 207 -0.17 11.07 -18.07
N ALA A 208 -1.48 11.31 -18.27
CA ALA A 208 -2.27 12.29 -17.51
C ALA A 208 -2.08 12.20 -15.98
N LEU A 209 -2.13 10.98 -15.42
CA LEU A 209 -1.91 10.75 -13.98
C LEU A 209 -0.51 11.18 -13.54
N LEU A 210 0.53 10.81 -14.29
CA LEU A 210 1.92 11.14 -13.97
C LEU A 210 2.16 12.65 -14.00
N LEU A 211 1.64 13.33 -15.02
CA LEU A 211 1.73 14.79 -15.14
C LEU A 211 0.98 15.47 -13.99
N GLY A 212 -0.20 14.98 -13.62
CA GLY A 212 -0.95 15.44 -12.46
C GLY A 212 -0.13 15.37 -11.18
N ILE A 213 0.51 14.23 -10.92
CA ILE A 213 1.38 14.02 -9.75
C ILE A 213 2.58 14.98 -9.79
N ILE A 214 3.35 15.01 -10.87
CA ILE A 214 4.58 15.83 -10.96
C ILE A 214 4.28 17.32 -10.78
N ILE A 215 3.25 17.83 -11.46
CA ILE A 215 2.91 19.26 -11.41
C ILE A 215 2.37 19.63 -10.01
N SER A 216 1.55 18.76 -9.40
CA SER A 216 1.01 19.00 -8.05
C SER A 216 2.12 18.94 -6.99
N THR A 217 3.06 18.01 -7.11
CA THR A 217 4.25 17.94 -6.24
C THR A 217 5.12 19.18 -6.38
N GLY A 218 5.35 19.66 -7.61
CA GLY A 218 6.08 20.90 -7.85
C GLY A 218 5.40 22.11 -7.20
N LEU A 219 4.07 22.21 -7.31
CA LEU A 219 3.29 23.24 -6.63
C LEU A 219 3.39 23.11 -5.10
N ALA A 220 3.31 21.88 -4.56
CA ALA A 220 3.40 21.63 -3.13
C ALA A 220 4.75 22.08 -2.55
N ILE A 221 5.86 21.74 -3.23
CA ILE A 221 7.22 22.15 -2.85
C ILE A 221 7.37 23.68 -2.93
N ALA A 222 6.85 24.31 -3.98
CA ALA A 222 6.92 25.76 -4.15
C ALA A 222 6.16 26.49 -3.02
N LEU A 223 4.97 26.02 -2.66
CA LEU A 223 4.18 26.58 -1.57
C LEU A 223 4.84 26.36 -0.21
N GLU A 224 5.39 25.18 0.05
CA GLU A 224 6.10 24.90 1.30
C GLU A 224 7.36 25.78 1.42
N SER A 225 8.14 25.90 0.36
CA SER A 225 9.35 26.74 0.35
C SER A 225 9.03 28.22 0.57
N ALA A 226 7.94 28.73 -0.02
CA ALA A 226 7.54 30.13 0.09
C ALA A 226 6.90 30.48 1.43
N PHE A 227 6.01 29.61 1.95
CA PHE A 227 5.16 29.92 3.11
C PHE A 227 5.57 29.19 4.39
N LYS A 228 6.50 28.22 4.33
CA LYS A 228 7.00 27.44 5.47
C LYS A 228 5.84 26.90 6.33
N ILE A 229 4.95 26.18 5.69
CA ILE A 229 3.65 25.79 6.25
C ILE A 229 3.87 24.75 7.35
N GLY A 230 4.78 23.79 7.11
CA GLY A 230 5.13 22.75 8.07
C GLY A 230 4.07 21.65 8.21
N PRO A 231 4.30 20.69 9.13
CA PRO A 231 3.44 19.53 9.32
C PRO A 231 2.15 19.90 10.06
N LEU A 232 1.10 19.09 9.85
CA LEU A 232 -0.17 19.15 10.58
C LEU A 232 0.05 18.86 12.07
N PHE A 233 0.89 17.89 12.38
CA PHE A 233 1.28 17.52 13.72
C PHE A 233 2.79 17.49 13.83
N ASP A 234 3.34 18.30 14.73
CA ASP A 234 4.76 18.29 15.04
C ASP A 234 5.02 17.31 16.19
N GLY A 235 5.58 16.14 15.87
CA GLY A 235 5.89 15.11 16.86
C GLY A 235 6.97 15.51 17.87
N ALA A 236 7.80 16.52 17.58
CA ALA A 236 8.84 16.98 18.49
C ALA A 236 8.31 17.99 19.53
N THR A 237 7.36 18.84 19.13
CA THR A 237 6.80 19.89 20.00
C THR A 237 5.39 19.58 20.53
N GLY A 238 4.71 18.58 19.96
CA GLY A 238 3.31 18.24 20.26
C GLY A 238 2.30 19.22 19.69
N ASN A 239 2.74 20.20 18.90
CA ASN A 239 1.88 21.24 18.35
C ASN A 239 1.07 20.72 17.15
N VAL A 240 -0.19 21.18 17.07
CA VAL A 240 -1.07 20.90 15.93
C VAL A 240 -1.23 22.18 15.12
N ASN A 241 -0.83 22.14 13.85
CA ASN A 241 -1.11 23.19 12.87
C ASN A 241 -2.23 22.71 11.94
N PRO A 242 -3.49 23.17 12.11
CA PRO A 242 -4.58 22.74 11.26
C PRO A 242 -4.40 23.05 9.77
N LYS A 243 -3.45 23.91 9.37
CA LYS A 243 -3.18 24.27 7.97
C LYS A 243 -1.99 23.51 7.36
N GLY A 244 -1.30 22.68 8.15
CA GLY A 244 -0.10 21.96 7.77
C GLY A 244 -0.33 20.67 6.98
N TRP A 245 0.75 20.12 6.44
CA TRP A 245 0.77 18.87 5.67
C TRP A 245 0.56 17.65 6.56
N ASN A 246 -0.33 16.72 6.17
CA ASN A 246 -0.70 15.60 7.04
C ASN A 246 0.38 14.51 7.08
N LEU A 247 0.57 13.75 6.00
CA LEU A 247 1.49 12.61 6.01
C LEU A 247 2.96 13.01 5.84
N ASN A 248 3.28 13.83 4.84
CA ASN A 248 4.65 14.23 4.57
C ASN A 248 4.74 15.71 4.18
N VAL A 249 5.75 16.40 4.69
CA VAL A 249 6.02 17.80 4.32
C VAL A 249 6.78 17.81 2.99
N PRO A 250 6.24 18.45 1.93
CA PRO A 250 6.90 18.52 0.63
C PRO A 250 8.20 19.31 0.72
N ALA A 251 9.32 18.65 0.49
CA ALA A 251 10.63 19.27 0.48
C ALA A 251 11.46 18.80 -0.71
N LEU A 252 12.42 19.63 -1.12
CA LEU A 252 13.47 19.16 -2.02
C LEU A 252 14.35 18.18 -1.24
N PRO A 253 14.65 16.99 -1.80
CA PRO A 253 15.51 16.04 -1.12
C PRO A 253 16.92 16.61 -0.96
N GLU A 254 17.48 16.50 0.25
CA GLU A 254 18.86 16.93 0.55
C GLU A 254 19.90 16.04 -0.14
N ALA A 255 19.54 14.78 -0.44
CA ALA A 255 20.35 13.83 -1.18
C ALA A 255 19.51 13.11 -2.23
N VAL A 256 20.03 13.00 -3.45
CA VAL A 256 19.41 12.28 -4.57
C VAL A 256 19.62 10.76 -4.45
N VAL A 257 20.66 10.34 -3.72
CA VAL A 257 21.01 8.94 -3.50
C VAL A 257 21.31 8.75 -2.02
N ALA A 258 20.61 7.81 -1.38
CA ALA A 258 20.92 7.33 -0.05
C ALA A 258 21.32 5.85 -0.15
N THR A 259 22.28 5.43 0.67
CA THR A 259 22.60 4.01 0.82
C THR A 259 21.48 3.34 1.59
N PRO A 260 20.72 2.40 0.99
CA PRO A 260 19.64 1.74 1.69
C PRO A 260 20.21 0.81 2.77
N GLU A 261 19.56 0.79 3.91
CA GLU A 261 19.80 -0.17 4.98
C GLU A 261 18.70 -1.23 4.97
N PHE A 262 19.08 -2.50 5.09
CA PHE A 262 18.15 -3.63 5.02
C PHE A 262 18.10 -4.44 6.32
N GLY A 263 18.40 -3.81 7.45
CA GLY A 263 18.47 -4.47 8.76
C GLY A 263 17.17 -5.11 9.25
N LEU A 264 16.01 -4.74 8.68
CA LEU A 264 14.72 -5.37 9.00
C LEU A 264 14.55 -6.75 8.35
N LEU A 265 15.31 -7.06 7.29
CA LEU A 265 15.18 -8.35 6.62
C LEU A 265 15.56 -9.49 7.58
N GLY A 266 14.65 -10.45 7.75
CA GLY A 266 14.85 -11.56 8.67
C GLY A 266 14.64 -11.23 10.16
N SER A 267 14.24 -9.99 10.49
CA SER A 267 13.95 -9.57 11.86
C SER A 267 12.54 -9.98 12.30
N PHE A 268 12.28 -11.28 12.39
CA PHE A 268 11.01 -11.85 12.86
C PHE A 268 11.22 -13.01 13.82
N ASN A 269 10.21 -13.28 14.65
CA ASN A 269 10.17 -14.41 15.56
C ASN A 269 8.89 -15.21 15.32
N LEU A 270 9.02 -16.37 14.65
CA LEU A 270 7.88 -17.20 14.25
C LEU A 270 7.01 -17.64 15.42
N PHE A 271 7.60 -17.89 16.59
CA PHE A 271 6.90 -18.55 17.69
C PHE A 271 6.72 -17.68 18.93
N GLY A 272 7.40 -16.53 19.04
CA GLY A 272 7.31 -15.68 20.23
C GLY A 272 5.92 -15.09 20.47
N SER A 273 5.09 -14.97 19.42
CA SER A 273 3.71 -14.54 19.53
C SER A 273 2.89 -15.47 20.43
N PHE A 274 3.15 -16.78 20.41
CA PHE A 274 2.43 -17.79 21.20
C PHE A 274 2.80 -17.76 22.69
N ASP A 275 3.94 -17.15 23.04
CA ASP A 275 4.33 -16.91 24.43
C ASP A 275 3.70 -15.62 24.99
N ARG A 276 3.39 -14.66 24.10
CA ARG A 276 2.84 -13.34 24.46
C ARG A 276 1.32 -13.33 24.58
N VAL A 277 0.62 -14.12 23.76
CA VAL A 277 -0.85 -14.19 23.77
C VAL A 277 -1.33 -15.64 23.81
N PRO A 278 -2.54 -15.91 24.35
CA PRO A 278 -3.11 -17.24 24.32
C PRO A 278 -3.14 -17.81 22.89
N LEU A 279 -2.93 -19.12 22.76
CA LEU A 279 -2.93 -19.82 21.46
C LEU A 279 -4.15 -19.47 20.60
N ILE A 280 -5.33 -19.42 21.20
CA ILE A 280 -6.58 -19.05 20.52
C ILE A 280 -6.49 -17.65 19.93
N THR A 281 -5.92 -16.68 20.66
CA THR A 281 -5.71 -15.32 20.16
C THR A 281 -4.73 -15.30 19.00
N ALA A 282 -3.58 -15.98 19.10
CA ALA A 282 -2.62 -16.07 18.00
C ALA A 282 -3.25 -16.66 16.74
N LEU A 283 -4.02 -17.76 16.88
CA LEU A 283 -4.74 -18.38 15.76
C LEU A 283 -5.78 -17.44 15.14
N LEU A 284 -6.52 -16.68 15.96
CA LEU A 284 -7.48 -15.69 15.46
C LEU A 284 -6.80 -14.54 14.72
N LEU A 285 -5.63 -14.09 15.18
CA LEU A 285 -4.86 -13.06 14.50
C LEU A 285 -4.35 -13.55 13.14
N VAL A 286 -3.76 -14.74 13.09
CA VAL A 286 -3.33 -15.39 11.82
C VAL A 286 -4.52 -15.59 10.89
N PHE A 287 -5.65 -16.07 11.40
CA PHE A 287 -6.87 -16.22 10.60
C PHE A 287 -7.40 -14.90 10.05
N THR A 288 -7.29 -13.81 10.82
CA THR A 288 -7.70 -12.48 10.36
C THR A 288 -6.79 -11.97 9.26
N LEU A 289 -5.46 -12.15 9.41
CA LEU A 289 -4.48 -11.83 8.37
C LEU A 289 -4.78 -12.62 7.09
N LEU A 290 -4.96 -13.94 7.22
CA LEU A 290 -5.29 -14.85 6.13
C LEU A 290 -6.51 -14.39 5.33
N LEU A 291 -7.59 -14.01 6.02
CA LEU A 291 -8.82 -13.57 5.36
C LEU A 291 -8.64 -12.22 4.66
N ALA A 292 -7.99 -11.26 5.33
CA ALA A 292 -7.78 -9.94 4.78
C ALA A 292 -6.89 -9.99 3.53
N ASP A 293 -5.75 -10.69 3.60
CA ASP A 293 -4.83 -10.88 2.45
C ASP A 293 -5.52 -11.62 1.30
N PHE A 294 -6.25 -12.69 1.63
CA PHE A 294 -7.01 -13.44 0.63
C PHE A 294 -7.96 -12.53 -0.16
N PHE A 295 -8.75 -11.68 0.50
CA PHE A 295 -9.68 -10.80 -0.20
C PHE A 295 -8.99 -9.66 -0.95
N ASP A 296 -7.92 -9.07 -0.39
CA ASP A 296 -7.17 -7.99 -1.04
C ASP A 296 -6.55 -8.46 -2.37
N THR A 297 -5.91 -9.62 -2.39
CA THR A 297 -5.29 -10.17 -3.60
C THR A 297 -6.34 -10.53 -4.65
N MET A 298 -7.41 -11.21 -4.24
CA MET A 298 -8.49 -11.60 -5.15
C MET A 298 -9.20 -10.38 -5.75
N GLY A 299 -9.50 -9.37 -4.94
CA GLY A 299 -10.11 -8.13 -5.39
C GLY A 299 -9.22 -7.42 -6.40
N THR A 300 -7.94 -7.21 -6.03
CA THR A 300 -6.98 -6.46 -6.84
C THR A 300 -6.69 -7.15 -8.17
N MET A 301 -6.43 -8.45 -8.18
CA MET A 301 -6.15 -9.18 -9.43
C MET A 301 -7.37 -9.25 -10.34
N THR A 302 -8.58 -9.35 -9.78
CA THR A 302 -9.83 -9.35 -10.55
C THR A 302 -10.09 -7.97 -11.15
N ALA A 303 -9.90 -6.89 -10.39
CA ALA A 303 -10.10 -5.52 -10.86
C ALA A 303 -9.12 -5.15 -11.98
N ILE A 304 -7.83 -5.43 -11.78
CA ILE A 304 -6.80 -5.15 -12.79
C ILE A 304 -7.01 -6.02 -14.03
N GLY A 305 -7.36 -7.30 -13.85
CA GLY A 305 -7.65 -8.18 -14.97
C GLY A 305 -8.89 -7.74 -15.75
N GLN A 306 -9.88 -7.14 -15.09
CA GLN A 306 -11.06 -6.58 -15.74
C GLN A 306 -10.69 -5.35 -16.57
N GLU A 307 -9.95 -4.41 -15.98
CA GLU A 307 -9.54 -3.17 -16.64
C GLU A 307 -8.57 -3.44 -17.80
N ALA A 308 -7.71 -4.46 -17.67
CA ALA A 308 -6.80 -4.90 -18.71
C ALA A 308 -7.46 -5.80 -19.78
N GLY A 309 -8.75 -6.14 -19.63
CA GLY A 309 -9.45 -7.05 -20.54
C GLY A 309 -8.88 -8.47 -20.56
N LEU A 310 -8.28 -8.92 -19.46
CA LEU A 310 -7.64 -10.22 -19.30
C LEU A 310 -8.53 -11.26 -18.61
N ASN A 311 -9.57 -10.82 -17.88
CA ASN A 311 -10.47 -11.74 -17.17
C ASN A 311 -11.27 -12.63 -18.13
N ASP A 312 -11.52 -13.86 -17.70
CA ASP A 312 -12.52 -14.71 -18.32
C ASP A 312 -13.95 -14.32 -17.92
N LYS A 313 -14.94 -15.06 -18.45
CA LYS A 313 -16.37 -14.87 -18.18
C LYS A 313 -16.76 -14.96 -16.69
N ASP A 314 -15.95 -15.63 -15.88
CA ASP A 314 -16.19 -15.86 -14.46
C ASP A 314 -15.41 -14.83 -13.59
N GLY A 315 -14.83 -13.81 -14.23
CA GLY A 315 -14.03 -12.78 -13.59
C GLY A 315 -12.69 -13.31 -13.07
N THR A 316 -12.16 -14.37 -13.67
CA THR A 316 -10.89 -14.98 -13.26
C THR A 316 -9.78 -14.54 -14.21
N PRO A 317 -8.68 -13.94 -13.70
CA PRO A 317 -7.53 -13.62 -14.53
C PRO A 317 -6.75 -14.88 -14.92
N PRO A 318 -5.98 -14.83 -16.02
CA PRO A 318 -5.12 -15.93 -16.42
C PRO A 318 -4.03 -16.17 -15.36
N ASN A 319 -3.64 -17.43 -15.19
CA ASN A 319 -2.61 -17.84 -14.21
C ASN A 319 -2.92 -17.41 -12.77
N ALA A 320 -4.20 -17.37 -12.37
CA ALA A 320 -4.63 -16.99 -11.02
C ALA A 320 -3.89 -17.76 -9.92
N ASP A 321 -3.61 -19.05 -10.12
CA ASP A 321 -2.80 -19.88 -9.23
C ASP A 321 -1.38 -19.33 -9.01
N ARG A 322 -0.74 -18.84 -10.07
CA ARG A 322 0.60 -18.23 -10.00
C ARG A 322 0.58 -16.84 -9.38
N ILE A 323 -0.46 -16.06 -9.64
CA ILE A 323 -0.67 -14.76 -9.00
C ILE A 323 -0.76 -14.98 -7.48
N LEU A 324 -1.62 -15.90 -7.05
CA LEU A 324 -1.82 -16.25 -5.65
C LEU A 324 -0.57 -16.84 -4.98
N LEU A 325 0.29 -17.54 -5.73
CA LEU A 325 1.56 -18.06 -5.23
C LEU A 325 2.60 -16.96 -5.03
N VAL A 326 2.77 -16.07 -6.01
CA VAL A 326 3.72 -14.95 -5.88
C VAL A 326 3.30 -14.02 -4.75
N ASP A 327 2.00 -13.78 -4.62
CA ASP A 327 1.41 -13.03 -3.53
C ASP A 327 1.70 -13.64 -2.14
N SER A 328 1.52 -14.95 -1.98
CA SER A 328 1.82 -15.60 -0.69
C SER A 328 3.30 -15.56 -0.33
N LEU A 329 4.18 -15.66 -1.34
CA LEU A 329 5.61 -15.46 -1.16
C LEU A 329 5.95 -13.98 -0.84
N ALA A 330 5.14 -13.03 -1.32
CA ALA A 330 5.31 -11.62 -0.99
C ALA A 330 5.00 -11.38 0.50
N ALA A 331 3.95 -12.01 1.03
CA ALA A 331 3.62 -11.95 2.46
C ALA A 331 4.74 -12.56 3.34
N VAL A 332 5.40 -13.63 2.89
CA VAL A 332 6.54 -14.22 3.61
C VAL A 332 7.78 -13.31 3.55
N ALA A 333 8.00 -12.64 2.42
CA ALA A 333 9.20 -11.85 2.18
C ALA A 333 9.12 -10.42 2.74
N GLY A 334 7.91 -9.87 2.85
CA GLY A 334 7.62 -8.50 3.33
C GLY A 334 7.59 -8.39 4.83
#